data_AF-F2RL06-F1
#
_entry.id   AF-F2RL06-F1
#
_cell.length_a   1.000
_cell.length_b   1.000
_cell.length_c   1.000
_cell.angle_alpha   90.00
_cell.angle_beta   90.00
_cell.angle_gamma   90.00
#
_symmetry.space_group_name_H-M   'P 1'
#
loop_
_entity.id
_entity.type
_entity.pdbx_description
1 polymer ?
#
loop_
_entity_poly.entity_id
_entity_poly.type
_entity_poly.pdbx_seq_one_letter_code
_entity_poly.pdbx_strand_id
1 'polypeptide(L)'
;MKGMVELYAVEAEPEVVSWMTGLIDRHHAHVDFAVGMLAEQVETLRGPYCKHLGGKTWELRFNLGTQAHRVSYWVAPGKRIVLLTHFRKTKMNEKAEVARAIAAQAACEARHAGEATHEYSRATKKGE
;
A
#
# COMPACT_ATOMS: atom_id res chain seq x y z
N MET A 1 -6.15 12.01 27.10
CA MET A 1 -6.21 10.61 26.65
C MET A 1 -6.13 10.62 25.14
N LYS A 2 -5.00 10.23 24.54
CA LYS A 2 -4.92 10.03 23.07
C LYS A 2 -5.72 8.76 22.77
N GLY A 3 -6.86 8.89 22.10
CA GLY A 3 -7.62 7.72 21.64
C GLY A 3 -6.71 6.85 20.78
N MET A 4 -6.71 5.54 21.05
CA MET A 4 -6.01 4.57 20.21
C MET A 4 -6.63 4.63 18.82
N VAL A 5 -5.91 5.15 17.82
CA VAL A 5 -6.37 5.13 16.43
C VAL A 5 -6.34 3.67 15.99
N GLU A 6 -7.50 3.13 15.64
CA GLU A 6 -7.58 1.79 15.07
C GLU A 6 -6.98 1.84 13.66
N LEU A 7 -5.85 1.16 13.47
CA LEU A 7 -5.12 1.15 12.20
C LEU A 7 -5.82 0.23 11.20
N TYR A 8 -5.77 0.62 9.93
CA TYR A 8 -6.11 -0.29 8.84
C TYR A 8 -5.07 -1.41 8.77
N ALA A 9 -5.51 -2.66 8.61
CA ALA A 9 -4.60 -3.76 8.30
C ALA A 9 -4.03 -3.56 6.88
N VAL A 10 -2.75 -3.88 6.69
CA VAL A 10 -2.07 -3.73 5.41
C VAL A 10 -1.73 -5.09 4.84
N GLU A 11 -2.19 -5.32 3.62
CA GLU A 11 -1.84 -6.45 2.77
C GLU A 11 -1.04 -5.96 1.56
N ALA A 12 -0.27 -6.84 0.93
CA ALA A 12 0.51 -6.50 -0.25
C ALA A 12 0.45 -7.63 -1.29
N GLU A 13 0.20 -7.25 -2.54
CA GLU A 13 0.30 -8.15 -3.68
C GLU A 13 1.76 -8.58 -3.92
N PRO A 14 1.98 -9.73 -4.59
CA PRO A 14 3.33 -10.30 -4.76
C PRO A 14 4.36 -9.34 -5.38
N GLU A 15 3.93 -8.45 -6.29
CA GLU A 15 4.82 -7.44 -6.89
C GLU A 15 5.42 -6.51 -5.82
N VAL A 16 4.59 -5.99 -4.91
CA VAL A 16 5.03 -5.06 -3.87
C VAL A 16 5.89 -5.79 -2.84
N VAL A 17 5.52 -7.03 -2.46
CA VAL A 17 6.33 -7.85 -1.55
C VAL A 17 7.71 -8.11 -2.16
N SER A 18 7.78 -8.57 -3.40
CA SER A 18 9.04 -8.85 -4.09
C SER A 18 9.92 -7.59 -4.16
N TRP A 19 9.33 -6.44 -4.51
CA TRP A 19 10.05 -5.18 -4.52
C TRP A 19 10.60 -4.81 -3.13
N MET A 20 9.78 -4.88 -2.06
CA MET A 20 10.20 -4.52 -0.70
C MET A 20 11.31 -5.44 -0.18
N THR A 21 11.27 -6.74 -0.48
CA THR A 21 12.32 -7.69 -0.06
C THR A 21 13.68 -7.41 -0.70
N GLY A 22 13.73 -6.69 -1.82
CA GLY A 22 14.97 -6.27 -2.48
C GLY A 22 15.52 -4.93 -1.99
N LEU A 23 14.86 -4.25 -1.05
CA LEU A 23 15.30 -2.96 -0.54
C LEU A 23 16.40 -3.11 0.52
N ILE A 24 17.31 -2.15 0.54
CA ILE A 24 18.21 -1.95 1.69
C ILE A 24 17.40 -1.48 2.91
N ASP A 25 17.87 -1.78 4.12
CA ASP A 25 17.20 -1.49 5.39
C ASP A 25 16.69 -0.06 5.51
N ARG A 26 17.51 0.93 5.13
CA ARG A 26 17.13 2.35 5.18
C ARG A 26 15.92 2.64 4.30
N HIS A 27 15.85 2.05 3.11
CA HIS A 27 14.73 2.24 2.20
C HIS A 27 13.51 1.47 2.69
N HIS A 28 13.70 0.24 3.18
CA HIS A 28 12.63 -0.55 3.79
C HIS A 28 11.94 0.21 4.93
N ALA A 29 12.72 0.76 5.87
CA ALA A 29 12.18 1.55 6.99
C ALA A 29 11.40 2.80 6.53
N HIS A 30 11.81 3.42 5.42
CA HIS A 30 11.06 4.54 4.85
C HIS A 30 9.73 4.09 4.23
N VAL A 31 9.72 2.95 3.54
CA VAL A 31 8.48 2.37 3.01
C VAL A 31 7.54 2.01 4.16
N ASP A 32 8.04 1.35 5.21
CA ASP A 32 7.26 1.01 6.41
C ASP A 32 6.63 2.24 7.04
N PHE A 33 7.39 3.33 7.17
CA PHE A 33 6.86 4.60 7.68
C PHE A 33 5.75 5.17 6.79
N ALA A 34 5.95 5.21 5.48
CA ALA A 34 4.95 5.73 4.54
C ALA A 34 3.66 4.90 4.55
N VAL A 35 3.80 3.57 4.63
CA VAL A 35 2.68 2.62 4.72
C VAL A 35 1.98 2.72 6.08
N GLY A 36 2.71 2.89 7.17
CA GLY A 36 2.15 3.09 8.51
C GLY A 36 1.32 4.38 8.60
N MET A 37 1.83 5.49 8.05
CA MET A 37 1.08 6.74 7.93
C MET A 37 -0.20 6.56 7.10
N LEU A 38 -0.13 5.80 6.00
CA LEU A 38 -1.31 5.46 5.20
C LEU A 38 -2.31 4.64 6.03
N ALA A 39 -1.86 3.61 6.75
CA ALA A 39 -2.72 2.77 7.59
C ALA A 39 -3.43 3.54 8.71
N GLU A 40 -2.79 4.56 9.27
CA GLU A 40 -3.37 5.42 10.30
C GLU A 40 -4.37 6.44 9.73
N GLN A 41 -4.12 6.94 8.52
CA GLN A 41 -4.77 8.16 8.02
C GLN A 41 -5.47 8.00 6.68
N VAL A 42 -5.68 6.78 6.15
CA VAL A 42 -6.17 6.57 4.77
C VAL A 42 -7.45 7.35 4.42
N GLU A 43 -8.34 7.57 5.39
CA GLU A 43 -9.58 8.31 5.19
C GLU A 43 -9.37 9.81 4.97
N THR A 44 -8.30 10.39 5.52
CA THR A 44 -8.01 11.83 5.50
C THR A 44 -6.73 12.19 4.75
N LEU A 45 -5.88 11.22 4.43
CA LEU A 45 -4.64 11.41 3.71
C LEU A 45 -4.92 11.82 2.26
N ARG A 46 -4.33 12.94 1.84
CA ARG A 46 -4.54 13.55 0.51
C ARG A 46 -3.20 13.97 -0.09
N GLY A 47 -3.24 14.79 -1.14
CA GLY A 47 -2.04 15.36 -1.73
C GLY A 47 -1.23 16.16 -0.69
N PRO A 48 0.12 16.11 -0.76
CA PRO A 48 0.94 15.53 -1.83
C PRO A 48 1.18 14.02 -1.73
N TYR A 49 0.76 13.37 -0.65
CA TYR A 49 1.08 11.98 -0.32
C TYR A 49 0.24 10.96 -1.07
N CYS A 50 -1.04 11.28 -1.30
CA CYS A 50 -1.94 10.42 -2.06
C CYS A 50 -2.48 11.09 -3.31
N LYS A 51 -2.76 10.30 -4.33
CA LYS A 51 -3.45 10.72 -5.55
C LYS A 51 -4.47 9.66 -5.96
N HIS A 52 -5.71 10.08 -6.26
CA HIS A 52 -6.71 9.19 -6.85
C HIS A 52 -6.33 8.89 -8.31
N LEU A 53 -6.37 7.61 -8.70
CA LEU A 53 -6.03 7.15 -10.04
C LEU A 53 -7.26 6.81 -10.90
N GLY A 54 -8.41 6.61 -10.27
CA GLY A 54 -9.67 6.22 -10.90
C GLY A 54 -10.34 5.07 -10.17
N GLY A 55 -11.67 4.99 -10.21
CA GLY A 55 -12.43 3.94 -9.52
C GLY A 55 -12.08 3.86 -8.03
N LYS A 56 -11.70 2.66 -7.57
CA LYS A 56 -11.25 2.40 -6.18
C LYS A 56 -9.74 2.50 -6.01
N THR A 57 -9.00 2.86 -7.05
CA THR A 57 -7.53 2.83 -7.07
C THR A 57 -6.93 4.18 -6.69
N TRP A 58 -5.96 4.13 -5.79
CA TRP A 58 -5.20 5.27 -5.29
C TRP A 58 -3.69 5.02 -5.43
N GLU A 59 -2.91 6.08 -5.34
CA GLU A 59 -1.45 6.08 -5.42
C GLU A 59 -0.87 6.72 -4.16
N LEU A 60 0.00 5.99 -3.45
CA LEU A 60 0.87 6.51 -2.40
C LEU A 60 2.18 7.03 -3.02
N ARG A 61 2.61 8.21 -2.59
CA ARG A 61 3.70 8.99 -3.19
C ARG A 61 4.77 9.30 -2.14
N PHE A 62 5.98 8.81 -2.37
CA PHE A 62 7.15 9.09 -1.54
C PHE A 62 8.44 9.05 -2.37
N ASN A 63 9.56 9.39 -1.74
CA ASN A 63 10.88 9.33 -2.35
C ASN A 63 11.77 8.37 -1.56
N LEU A 64 12.55 7.55 -2.27
CA LEU A 64 13.66 6.80 -1.70
C LEU A 64 14.95 7.42 -2.23
N GLY A 65 15.68 8.12 -1.35
CA GLY A 65 16.77 9.00 -1.76
C GLY A 65 16.27 10.09 -2.72
N THR A 66 16.88 10.18 -3.90
CA THR A 66 16.52 11.14 -4.95
C THR A 66 15.46 10.61 -5.91
N GLN A 67 14.99 9.38 -5.74
CA GLN A 67 14.09 8.72 -6.68
C GLN A 67 12.66 8.77 -6.17
N ALA A 68 11.75 9.21 -7.03
CA ALA A 68 10.32 9.21 -6.74
C ALA A 68 9.73 7.81 -6.97
N HIS A 69 9.14 7.24 -5.93
CA HIS A 69 8.49 5.93 -5.97
C HIS A 69 6.99 6.06 -5.74
N ARG A 70 6.24 5.14 -6.36
CA ARG A 70 4.80 5.07 -6.29
C ARG A 70 4.39 3.66 -5.94
N VAL A 71 3.44 3.55 -5.02
CA VAL A 71 2.77 2.29 -4.70
C VAL A 71 1.29 2.53 -4.87
N SER A 72 0.65 1.81 -5.78
CA SER A 72 -0.81 1.88 -5.91
C SER A 72 -1.47 1.05 -4.82
N TYR A 73 -2.64 1.47 -4.35
CA TYR A 73 -3.40 0.74 -3.35
C TYR A 73 -4.90 0.90 -3.56
N TRP A 74 -5.68 0.10 -2.86
CA TRP A 74 -7.12 0.33 -2.67
C TRP A 74 -7.52 0.02 -1.23
N VAL A 75 -8.65 0.57 -0.81
CA VAL A 75 -9.24 0.30 0.51
C VAL A 75 -10.30 -0.79 0.33
N ALA A 76 -9.97 -2.00 0.77
CA ALA A 76 -10.85 -3.16 0.73
C ALA A 76 -11.80 -3.19 1.94
N PRO A 77 -12.90 -3.97 1.89
CA PRO A 77 -13.79 -4.15 3.03
C PRO A 77 -13.06 -4.67 4.28
N GLY A 78 -13.55 -4.25 5.46
CA GLY A 78 -13.01 -4.70 6.74
C GLY A 78 -11.79 -3.92 7.24
N LYS A 79 -11.68 -2.62 6.92
CA LYS A 79 -10.54 -1.76 7.28
C LYS A 79 -9.19 -2.30 6.80
N ARG A 80 -9.13 -2.68 5.52
CA ARG A 80 -7.93 -3.23 4.90
C ARG A 80 -7.43 -2.34 3.77
N ILE A 81 -6.13 -2.15 3.72
CA ILE A 81 -5.43 -1.49 2.63
C ILE A 81 -4.62 -2.56 1.92
N VAL A 82 -4.86 -2.75 0.62
CA VAL A 82 -4.07 -3.69 -0.18
C VAL A 82 -3.17 -2.89 -1.11
N LEU A 83 -1.85 -3.04 -0.95
CA LEU A 83 -0.83 -2.49 -1.84
C LEU A 83 -0.75 -3.37 -3.10
N LEU A 84 -0.90 -2.77 -4.29
CA LEU A 84 -1.17 -3.50 -5.54
C LEU A 84 0.03 -3.59 -6.48
N THR A 85 0.59 -2.43 -6.86
CA THR A 85 1.68 -2.33 -7.83
C THR A 85 2.68 -1.28 -7.38
N HIS A 86 3.92 -1.42 -7.83
CA HIS A 86 5.00 -0.49 -7.59
C HIS A 86 5.58 0.01 -8.91
N PHE A 87 5.96 1.28 -8.95
CA PHE A 87 6.87 1.77 -9.97
C PHE A 87 7.74 2.92 -9.47
N ARG A 88 8.91 3.07 -10.10
CA ARG A 88 9.71 4.30 -10.03
C ARG A 88 9.20 5.27 -11.10
N LYS A 89 8.91 6.51 -10.72
CA LYS A 89 8.51 7.53 -11.68
C LYS A 89 9.69 7.88 -12.59
N THR A 90 9.50 7.76 -13.90
CA THR A 90 10.50 8.08 -14.93
C THR A 90 10.08 9.24 -15.82
N LYS A 91 8.77 9.52 -15.95
CA LYS A 91 8.20 10.61 -16.76
C LYS A 91 7.06 11.31 -16.03
N MET A 92 6.57 12.42 -16.59
CA MET A 92 5.49 13.21 -15.98
C MET A 92 4.13 12.50 -16.02
N ASN A 93 3.90 11.67 -17.03
CA ASN A 93 2.64 10.95 -17.22
C ASN A 93 2.88 9.45 -17.42
N GLU A 94 2.48 8.67 -16.43
CA GLU A 94 2.73 7.22 -16.34
C GLU A 94 1.45 6.43 -16.65
N LYS A 95 0.80 6.73 -17.80
CA LYS A 95 -0.51 6.14 -18.16
C LYS A 95 -0.54 4.60 -18.10
N ALA A 96 0.56 3.96 -18.51
CA ALA A 96 0.67 2.49 -18.48
C ALA A 96 0.67 1.95 -17.05
N GLU A 97 1.35 2.62 -16.12
CA GLU A 97 1.36 2.24 -14.71
C GLU A 97 0.01 2.48 -14.05
N VAL A 98 -0.69 3.56 -14.41
CA VAL A 98 -2.06 3.79 -13.95
C VAL A 98 -3.01 2.68 -14.43
N ALA A 99 -2.89 2.26 -15.69
CA ALA A 99 -3.68 1.16 -16.23
C ALA A 99 -3.37 -0.17 -15.53
N ARG A 100 -2.07 -0.47 -15.29
CA ARG A 100 -1.63 -1.63 -14.49
C ARG A 100 -2.25 -1.63 -13.09
N ALA A 101 -2.20 -0.49 -12.40
CA ALA A 101 -2.75 -0.35 -11.05
C ALA A 101 -4.27 -0.61 -11.01
N ILE A 102 -5.03 -0.08 -11.97
CA ILE A 102 -6.48 -0.29 -12.07
C ILE A 102 -6.79 -1.76 -12.37
N ALA A 103 -6.06 -2.39 -13.30
CA ALA A 103 -6.23 -3.81 -13.61
C ALA A 103 -5.92 -4.71 -12.40
N ALA A 104 -4.83 -4.41 -11.68
CA ALA A 104 -4.45 -5.12 -10.46
C ALA A 104 -5.51 -4.95 -9.36
N GLN A 105 -6.10 -3.76 -9.22
CA GLN A 105 -7.19 -3.52 -8.28
C GLN A 105 -8.41 -4.40 -8.60
N ALA A 106 -8.85 -4.45 -9.86
CA ALA A 106 -9.99 -5.26 -10.26
C ALA A 106 -9.76 -6.77 -10.01
N ALA A 107 -8.55 -7.27 -10.31
CA ALA A 107 -8.17 -8.66 -10.04
C ALA A 107 -8.05 -8.97 -8.54
N CYS A 108 -7.59 -8.00 -7.74
CA CYS A 108 -7.54 -8.10 -6.28
C CYS A 108 -8.96 -8.14 -5.67
N GLU A 109 -9.84 -7.24 -6.11
CA GLU A 109 -11.22 -7.18 -5.65
C GLU A 109 -11.99 -8.46 -5.95
N ALA A 110 -11.80 -9.06 -7.13
CA ALA A 110 -12.42 -10.35 -7.46
C ALA A 110 -12.05 -11.48 -6.49
N ARG A 111 -10.81 -11.48 -5.96
CA ARG A 111 -10.36 -12.43 -4.93
C ARG A 111 -10.93 -12.11 -3.55
N HIS A 112 -11.09 -10.83 -3.23
CA HIS A 112 -11.63 -10.36 -1.95
C HIS A 112 -13.15 -10.41 -1.86
N ALA A 113 -13.84 -10.51 -2.99
CA ALA A 113 -15.28 -10.76 -3.07
C ALA A 113 -15.64 -12.23 -2.80
N GLY A 114 -14.65 -13.13 -2.83
CA GLY A 114 -14.77 -14.46 -2.22
C GLY A 114 -14.49 -14.37 -0.71
N GLU A 115 -15.24 -15.12 0.10
CA GLU A 115 -15.06 -15.18 1.56
C GLU A 115 -13.58 -15.26 1.96
N ALA A 116 -13.14 -14.36 2.83
CA ALA A 116 -11.75 -14.21 3.26
C ALA A 116 -11.25 -15.52 3.90
N THR A 117 -10.30 -16.22 3.27
CA THR A 117 -9.83 -17.53 3.77
C THR A 117 -8.47 -17.52 4.46
N HIS A 118 -7.73 -16.41 4.56
CA HIS A 118 -6.45 -16.43 5.28
C HIS A 118 -6.18 -15.14 6.06
N GLU A 119 -6.35 -15.24 7.39
CA GLU A 119 -5.85 -14.27 8.36
C GLU A 119 -4.40 -14.61 8.70
N TYR A 120 -3.45 -13.74 8.34
CA TYR A 120 -2.07 -13.87 8.81
C TYR A 120 -1.95 -13.24 10.21
N SER A 121 -1.87 -14.06 11.26
CA SER A 121 -1.52 -13.61 12.60
C SER A 121 -0.03 -13.90 12.88
N ARG A 122 0.73 -12.86 13.21
CA ARG A 122 2.10 -13.01 13.69
C ARG A 122 2.05 -13.26 15.19
N ALA A 123 2.28 -14.49 15.63
CA ALA A 123 2.44 -14.81 17.03
C ALA A 123 3.67 -14.06 17.60
N THR A 124 3.43 -13.08 18.47
CA THR A 124 4.48 -12.48 19.30
C THR A 124 4.93 -13.49 20.33
N LYS A 125 6.19 -13.95 20.24
CA LYS A 125 6.81 -14.71 21.34
C LYS A 125 6.98 -13.77 22.53
N LYS A 126 6.41 -14.18 23.67
CA LYS A 126 6.57 -13.57 24.98
C LYS A 126 8.02 -13.82 25.43
N GLY A 127 8.76 -12.75 25.69
CA GLY A 127 10.12 -12.82 26.22
C GLY A 127 10.13 -13.35 27.66
N GLU A 128 11.17 -14.13 27.95
CA GLU A 128 11.64 -14.51 29.28
C GLU A 128 12.52 -13.40 29.86
#